data_AF-A0A2V9LYJ3-F1
#
_entry.id   AF-A0A2V9LYJ3-F1
#
_cell.length_a   1.000
_cell.length_b   1.000
_cell.length_c   1.000
_cell.angle_alpha   90.00
_cell.angle_beta   90.00
_cell.angle_gamma   90.00
#
_symmetry.space_group_name_H-M   'P 1'
#
loop_
_entity.id
_entity.type
_entity.pdbx_description
1 polymer ?
#
loop_
_entity_poly.entity_id
_entity_poly.type
_entity_poly.pdbx_seq_one_letter_code
_entity_poly.pdbx_strand_id
1 'polypeptide(L)'
;MSNPRVKFVVGSLVIVAALAWLGFVGFQESKAYYITVDEFRAMQGRAQGKTLKVAGDVVEGSIDRAKSPLEFVIGHQGQTL
;
A
#
# COMPACT_ATOMS: atom_id res chain seq x y z
N MET A 1 -9.41 42.46 -24.98
CA MET A 1 -9.72 41.14 -25.57
C MET A 1 -8.68 40.12 -25.12
N SER A 2 -9.06 39.08 -24.36
CA SER A 2 -8.16 37.97 -24.06
C SER A 2 -7.99 37.09 -25.32
N ASN A 3 -6.76 37.03 -25.82
CA ASN A 3 -6.39 36.37 -27.07
C ASN A 3 -6.82 34.89 -27.05
N PRO A 4 -7.60 34.39 -28.03
CA PRO A 4 -8.14 33.01 -28.03
C PRO A 4 -7.06 31.93 -27.93
N ARG A 5 -5.84 32.20 -28.45
CA ARG A 5 -4.69 31.29 -28.31
C ARG A 5 -4.27 31.07 -26.86
N VAL A 6 -4.34 32.12 -26.03
CA VAL A 6 -4.00 32.04 -24.60
C VAL A 6 -5.03 31.19 -23.86
N LYS A 7 -6.32 31.34 -24.18
CA LYS A 7 -7.39 30.52 -23.59
C LYS A 7 -7.21 29.03 -23.92
N PHE A 8 -6.80 28.73 -25.16
CA PHE A 8 -6.55 27.36 -25.59
C PHE A 8 -5.37 26.73 -24.85
N VAL A 9 -4.24 27.45 -24.77
CA VAL A 9 -3.05 26.98 -24.04
C VAL A 9 -3.36 26.76 -22.56
N VAL A 10 -4.03 27.72 -21.91
CA VAL A 10 -4.42 27.60 -20.49
C VAL A 10 -5.32 26.40 -20.28
N GLY A 11 -6.32 26.18 -21.16
CA GLY A 11 -7.20 25.01 -21.08
C GLY A 11 -6.45 23.68 -21.19
N SER A 12 -5.56 23.55 -22.19
CA SER A 12 -4.73 22.36 -22.35
C SER A 12 -3.81 22.11 -21.13
N LEU A 13 -3.22 23.18 -20.58
CA LEU A 13 -2.31 23.08 -19.45
C LEU A 13 -3.04 22.60 -18.19
N VAL A 14 -4.27 23.08 -17.96
CA VAL A 14 -5.13 22.60 -16.86
C VAL A 14 -5.45 21.12 -17.00
N ILE A 15 -5.78 20.65 -18.20
CA ILE A 15 -6.07 19.23 -18.45
C ILE A 15 -4.84 18.37 -18.18
N VAL A 16 -3.67 18.76 -18.71
CA VAL A 16 -2.42 18.02 -18.50
C VAL A 16 -2.04 17.99 -17.01
N ALA A 17 -2.20 19.10 -16.30
CA ALA A 17 -1.94 19.16 -14.86
C ALA A 17 -2.88 18.24 -14.06
N ALA A 18 -4.17 18.20 -14.41
CA ALA A 18 -5.14 17.32 -13.77
C ALA A 18 -4.81 15.84 -14.02
N LEU A 19 -4.43 15.48 -15.25
CA LEU A 19 -4.02 14.12 -15.59
C LEU A 19 -2.73 13.71 -14.86
N ALA A 20 -1.74 14.60 -14.76
CA ALA A 20 -0.52 14.35 -14.02
C ALA A 20 -0.80 14.15 -12.53
N TRP A 21 -1.67 14.98 -11.94
CA TRP A 21 -2.10 14.84 -10.55
C TRP A 21 -2.80 13.50 -10.30
N LEU A 22 -3.76 13.12 -11.16
CA LEU A 22 -4.50 11.88 -11.02
C LEU A 22 -3.58 10.65 -11.18
N GLY A 23 -2.64 10.69 -12.13
CA GLY A 23 -1.62 9.65 -12.28
C GLY A 23 -0.71 9.53 -11.05
N PHE A 24 -0.30 10.65 -10.46
CA PHE A 24 0.51 10.66 -9.25
C PHE A 24 -0.23 10.11 -8.03
N VAL A 25 -1.51 10.46 -7.85
CA VAL A 25 -2.36 9.94 -6.77
C VAL A 25 -2.61 8.44 -6.95
N GLY A 26 -2.98 7.99 -8.15
CA GLY A 26 -3.23 6.57 -8.43
C GLY A 26 -2.00 5.68 -8.21
N PHE A 27 -0.80 6.19 -8.46
CA PHE A 27 0.45 5.46 -8.21
C PHE A 27 0.74 5.22 -6.72
N GLN A 28 0.23 6.07 -5.82
CA GLN A 28 0.48 5.94 -4.38
C GLN A 28 -0.45 4.93 -3.69
N GLU A 29 -1.71 4.82 -4.11
CA GLU A 29 -2.70 3.95 -3.44
C GLU A 29 -2.51 2.45 -3.70
N SER A 30 -2.02 2.06 -4.89
CA SER A 30 -2.03 0.66 -5.31
C SER A 30 -0.83 -0.17 -4.82
N LYS A 31 -0.02 0.34 -3.89
CA LYS A 31 1.08 -0.45 -3.32
C LYS A 31 0.53 -1.30 -2.18
N ALA A 32 -0.05 -2.45 -2.49
CA ALA A 32 -0.15 -3.51 -1.50
C ALA A 32 1.30 -3.87 -1.13
N TYR A 33 1.76 -3.41 0.03
CA TYR A 33 3.13 -3.66 0.48
C TYR A 33 3.21 -5.13 0.90
N TYR A 34 3.57 -5.98 -0.06
CA TYR A 34 3.95 -7.36 0.18
C TYR A 34 5.30 -7.35 0.87
N ILE A 35 5.32 -7.70 2.14
CA ILE A 35 6.54 -7.75 2.96
C ILE A 35 6.60 -9.07 3.69
N THR A 36 7.79 -9.50 4.11
CA THR A 36 7.95 -10.70 4.94
C THR A 36 7.84 -10.37 6.43
N VAL A 37 7.77 -11.40 7.28
CA VAL A 37 7.68 -11.22 8.75
C VAL A 37 8.91 -10.49 9.30
N ASP A 38 10.10 -10.79 8.80
CA ASP A 38 11.35 -10.13 9.20
C ASP A 38 11.42 -8.67 8.75
N GLU A 39 10.94 -8.35 7.55
CA GLU A 39 10.81 -6.96 7.09
C GLU A 39 9.81 -6.17 7.93
N PHE A 40 8.67 -6.76 8.28
CA PHE A 40 7.70 -6.13 9.18
C PHE A 40 8.31 -5.84 10.55
N ARG A 41 9.05 -6.80 11.12
CA ARG A 41 9.74 -6.62 12.41
C ARG A 41 10.84 -5.57 12.32
N ALA A 42 11.58 -5.52 11.22
CA ALA A 42 12.58 -4.49 10.94
C ALA A 42 11.97 -3.09 10.75
N MET A 43 10.72 -2.99 10.27
CA MET A 43 10.00 -1.73 10.07
C MET A 43 9.58 -1.02 11.37
N GLN A 44 9.82 -1.59 12.57
CA GLN A 44 9.61 -1.02 13.92
C GLN A 44 8.79 0.29 13.95
N GLY A 45 7.46 0.18 13.84
CA GLY A 45 6.53 1.30 14.02
C GLY A 45 6.20 2.13 12.77
N ARG A 46 6.89 1.97 11.63
CA ARG A 46 6.54 2.65 10.36
C ARG A 46 5.35 2.03 9.61
N ALA A 47 4.82 0.93 10.12
CA ALA A 47 3.64 0.24 9.61
C ALA A 47 2.30 0.85 10.08
N GLN A 48 2.33 1.80 11.02
CA GLN A 48 1.11 2.37 11.61
C GLN A 48 0.27 3.10 10.54
N GLY A 49 -0.99 2.70 10.41
CA GLY A 49 -1.95 3.31 9.48
C GLY A 49 -1.95 2.76 8.05
N LYS A 50 -1.16 1.72 7.75
CA LYS A 50 -1.14 1.08 6.43
C LYS A 50 -1.62 -0.37 6.49
N THR A 51 -2.43 -0.78 5.52
CA THR A 51 -2.75 -2.20 5.29
C THR A 51 -1.56 -2.85 4.59
N LEU A 52 -0.94 -3.83 5.25
CA LEU A 52 0.20 -4.57 4.74
C LEU A 52 -0.23 -6.00 4.44
N LYS A 53 0.36 -6.61 3.40
CA LYS A 53 0.21 -8.04 3.12
C LYS A 53 1.50 -8.72 3.55
N VAL A 54 1.44 -9.50 4.62
CA VAL A 54 2.63 -10.16 5.17
C VAL A 54 2.73 -11.57 4.62
N ALA A 55 3.88 -11.92 4.06
CA ALA A 55 4.22 -13.26 3.60
C ALA A 55 5.01 -14.01 4.69
N GLY A 56 4.65 -15.28 4.91
CA GLY A 56 5.29 -16.16 5.87
C GLY A 56 4.63 -17.54 5.88
N ASP A 57 5.28 -18.48 6.55
CA ASP A 57 4.79 -19.83 6.77
C ASP A 57 3.94 -19.87 8.04
N VAL A 58 2.86 -20.66 8.05
CA VAL A 58 2.07 -20.84 9.28
C VAL A 58 2.87 -21.69 10.26
N VAL A 59 3.04 -21.20 11.49
CA VAL A 59 3.74 -21.94 12.54
C VAL A 59 2.93 -23.16 12.93
N GLU A 60 3.58 -24.33 12.98
CA GLU A 60 2.92 -25.59 13.32
C GLU A 60 2.22 -25.50 14.69
N GLY A 61 0.98 -25.99 14.76
CA GLY A 61 0.18 -25.96 16.00
C GLY A 61 -0.41 -24.60 16.38
N SER A 62 -0.10 -23.51 15.64
CA SER A 62 -0.58 -22.16 15.99
C SER A 62 -2.04 -21.86 15.63
N ILE A 63 -2.68 -22.72 14.83
CA ILE A 63 -4.02 -22.49 14.31
C ILE A 63 -5.07 -22.77 15.41
N ASP A 64 -5.70 -21.70 15.92
CA ASP A 64 -6.82 -21.80 16.85
C ASP A 64 -8.14 -21.93 16.09
N ARG A 65 -8.60 -23.17 15.95
CA ARG A 65 -9.84 -23.52 15.23
C ARG A 65 -11.12 -23.25 16.04
N ALA A 66 -11.01 -22.94 17.33
CA ALA A 66 -12.16 -22.65 18.18
C ALA A 66 -12.61 -21.18 18.05
N LYS A 67 -11.71 -20.30 17.58
CA LYS A 67 -12.01 -18.88 17.39
C LYS A 67 -12.57 -18.57 16.00
N SER A 68 -13.52 -17.63 15.97
CA SER A 68 -14.03 -17.01 14.76
C SER A 68 -14.05 -15.50 14.97
N PRO A 69 -13.20 -14.73 14.27
CA PRO A 69 -12.30 -15.16 13.19
C PRO A 69 -11.17 -16.10 13.65
N LEU A 70 -10.70 -16.94 12.72
CA LEU A 70 -9.58 -17.86 12.93
C LEU A 70 -8.29 -17.09 13.22
N GLU A 71 -7.57 -17.47 14.26
CA GLU A 71 -6.25 -16.90 14.60
C GLU A 71 -5.14 -17.93 14.34
N PHE A 72 -4.00 -17.47 13.84
CA PHE A 72 -2.80 -18.27 13.62
C PHE A 72 -1.56 -17.37 13.64
N VAL A 73 -0.39 -17.97 13.85
CA VAL A 73 0.89 -17.27 13.87
C VAL A 73 1.62 -17.52 12.56
N ILE A 74 2.19 -16.47 11.97
CA ILE A 74 3.03 -16.56 10.77
C ILE A 74 4.50 -16.40 11.14
N GLY A 75 5.39 -17.13 10.45
CA GLY A 75 6.82 -17.10 10.65
C GLY A 75 7.62 -16.99 9.35
N HIS A 76 8.77 -16.33 9.41
CA HIS A 76 9.73 -16.26 8.31
C HIS A 76 11.14 -16.04 8.87
N GLN A 77 12.14 -16.79 8.38
CA GLN A 77 13.56 -16.63 8.77
C GLN A 77 13.79 -16.60 10.31
N GLY A 78 13.04 -17.42 11.06
CA GLY A 78 13.17 -17.52 12.53
C GLY A 78 12.45 -16.42 13.32
N GLN A 79 11.73 -15.51 12.66
CA GLN A 79 10.88 -14.50 13.31
C GLN A 79 9.40 -14.83 13.13
N THR A 80 8.58 -14.48 14.12
CA THR A 80 7.13 -14.76 14.11
C THR A 80 6.30 -13.50 14.32
N LEU A 81 5.01 -13.54 13.94
CA LEU A 81 4.05 -12.45 14.04
C LEU A 81 2.70 -12.93 14.57
#